data_AF-A0A9X0UDZ6-F1
#
_entry.id   AF-A0A9X0UDZ6-F1
#
_cell.length_a   1.000
_cell.length_b   1.000
_cell.length_c   1.000
_cell.angle_alpha   90.00
_cell.angle_beta   90.00
_cell.angle_gamma   90.00
#
_symmetry.space_group_name_H-M   'P 1'
#
loop_
_entity.id
_entity.type
_entity.pdbx_description
1 polymer ?
#
loop_
_entity_poly.entity_id
_entity_poly.type
_entity_poly.pdbx_seq_one_letter_code
_entity_poly.pdbx_strand_id
1 'polypeptide(L)'
;MRLLLLLGLLLAASATRAQETPRGCVLEREGTTACFGEKLCLCRFVPGGQLSVRPAGHHWDCGALRPGCGIAPAGPPPVMPDYLPYLPQRRFSR
;
A
#
# COMPACT_ATOMS: atom_id res chain seq x y z
N MET A 1 -36.83 16.60 -27.78
CA MET A 1 -35.82 17.28 -26.92
C MET A 1 -35.87 16.85 -25.46
N ARG A 2 -37.04 16.73 -24.82
CA ARG A 2 -37.17 16.31 -23.40
C ARG A 2 -36.61 14.91 -23.09
N LEU A 3 -36.76 13.98 -24.04
CA LEU A 3 -36.25 12.61 -23.93
C LEU A 3 -34.71 12.53 -23.95
N LEU A 4 -34.06 13.39 -24.73
CA LEU A 4 -32.60 13.46 -24.84
C LEU A 4 -31.96 14.01 -23.55
N LEU A 5 -32.64 14.96 -22.90
CA LEU A 5 -32.24 15.48 -21.59
C LEU A 5 -32.30 14.42 -20.48
N LEU A 6 -33.36 13.61 -20.47
CA LEU A 6 -33.49 12.48 -19.54
C LEU A 6 -32.41 11.43 -19.76
N LEU A 7 -32.12 11.09 -21.02
CA LEU A 7 -31.07 10.14 -21.36
C LEU A 7 -29.69 10.63 -20.93
N GLY A 8 -29.38 11.91 -21.16
CA GLY A 8 -28.12 12.53 -20.72
C GLY A 8 -27.96 12.52 -19.19
N LEU A 9 -29.03 12.71 -18.43
CA LEU A 9 -29.00 12.67 -16.97
C LEU A 9 -28.77 11.25 -16.42
N LEU A 10 -29.36 10.24 -17.07
CA LEU A 10 -29.17 8.82 -16.71
C LEU A 10 -27.75 8.33 -16.98
N LEU A 11 -27.11 8.81 -18.05
CA LEU A 11 -25.72 8.47 -18.40
C LEU A 11 -24.69 9.15 -17.47
N ALA A 12 -25.02 10.28 -16.84
CA ALA A 12 -24.13 10.94 -15.88
C ALA A 12 -24.15 10.29 -14.48
N ALA A 13 -25.20 9.53 -14.14
CA ALA A 13 -25.36 8.91 -12.82
C ALA A 13 -24.48 7.67 -12.59
N SER A 14 -23.93 7.06 -13.64
CA SER A 14 -23.20 5.78 -13.57
C SER A 14 -21.71 5.90 -13.24
N ALA A 15 -21.18 7.11 -12.97
CA ALA A 15 -19.76 7.33 -12.71
C ALA A 15 -19.33 7.24 -11.23
N THR A 16 -20.17 6.70 -10.33
CA THR A 16 -19.72 6.41 -8.96
C THR A 16 -18.98 5.07 -8.98
N ARG A 17 -17.64 5.11 -9.10
CA ARG A 17 -16.82 3.96 -8.73
C ARG A 17 -16.96 3.77 -7.23
N ALA A 18 -17.84 2.84 -6.84
CA ALA A 18 -17.87 2.32 -5.49
C ALA A 18 -16.48 1.73 -5.20
N GLN A 19 -15.65 2.48 -4.45
CA GLN A 19 -14.49 1.91 -3.82
C GLN A 19 -15.05 0.94 -2.78
N GLU A 20 -15.03 -0.36 -3.09
CA GLU A 20 -15.33 -1.42 -2.13
C GLU A 20 -14.45 -1.15 -0.91
N THR A 21 -15.03 -0.56 0.13
CA THR A 21 -14.29 -0.29 1.37
C THR A 21 -13.72 -1.63 1.80
N PRO A 22 -12.39 -1.74 1.98
CA PRO A 22 -11.79 -3.01 2.29
C PRO A 22 -12.40 -3.48 3.60
N ARG A 23 -13.31 -4.47 3.54
CA ARG A 23 -13.86 -5.13 4.73
C ARG A 23 -12.70 -5.46 5.67
N GLY A 24 -12.96 -5.40 6.98
CA GLY A 24 -11.96 -5.45 8.04
C GLY A 24 -10.80 -6.41 7.77
N CYS A 25 -9.60 -6.05 8.23
CA CYS A 25 -8.44 -6.92 8.15
C CYS A 25 -8.71 -8.15 9.03
N VAL A 26 -8.90 -9.30 8.38
CA VAL A 26 -9.13 -10.62 8.98
C VAL A 26 -8.03 -11.57 8.50
N LEU A 27 -7.94 -12.74 9.14
CA LEU A 27 -6.91 -13.74 8.84
C LEU A 27 -6.87 -14.11 7.35
N GLU A 28 -8.03 -14.27 6.72
CA GLU A 28 -8.18 -14.64 5.31
C GLU A 28 -7.63 -13.57 4.35
N ARG A 29 -7.38 -12.37 4.85
CA ARG A 29 -6.85 -11.22 4.09
C ARG A 29 -5.41 -10.89 4.44
N GLU A 30 -4.74 -11.69 5.26
CA GLU A 30 -3.35 -11.46 5.62
C GLU A 30 -2.45 -11.39 4.37
N GLY A 31 -1.57 -10.39 4.33
CA GLY A 31 -0.70 -10.11 3.19
C GLY A 31 -1.36 -9.32 2.06
N THR A 32 -2.69 -9.13 2.07
CA THR A 32 -3.36 -8.30 1.07
C THR A 32 -3.16 -6.81 1.33
N THR A 33 -3.18 -6.01 0.26
CA THR A 33 -3.08 -4.55 0.36
C THR A 33 -4.37 -3.89 -0.09
N ALA A 34 -4.66 -2.76 0.53
CA ALA A 34 -5.81 -1.96 0.16
C ALA A 34 -5.55 -0.46 0.38
N CYS A 35 -6.29 0.36 -0.38
CA CYS A 35 -6.15 1.80 -0.37
C CYS A 35 -7.09 2.45 0.64
N PHE A 36 -6.52 3.21 1.57
CA PHE A 36 -7.25 4.03 2.51
C PHE A 36 -6.85 5.49 2.28
N GLY A 37 -7.73 6.24 1.61
CA GLY A 37 -7.38 7.55 1.04
C GLY A 37 -6.27 7.39 -0.01
N GLU A 38 -5.18 8.14 0.15
CA GLU A 38 -4.03 8.09 -0.76
C GLU A 38 -2.95 7.08 -0.33
N LYS A 39 -3.14 6.36 0.79
CA LYS A 39 -2.13 5.46 1.37
C LYS A 39 -2.44 4.00 1.10
N LEU A 40 -1.40 3.25 0.71
CA LEU A 40 -1.47 1.80 0.54
C LEU A 40 -1.22 1.10 1.88
N CYS A 41 -2.24 0.45 2.43
CA CYS A 41 -2.14 -0.27 3.70
C CYS A 41 -2.04 -1.78 3.49
N LEU A 42 -1.33 -2.48 4.39
CA LEU A 42 -1.22 -3.93 4.39
C LEU A 42 -2.03 -4.54 5.52
N CYS A 43 -2.79 -5.59 5.24
CA CYS A 43 -3.42 -6.38 6.29
C CYS A 43 -2.39 -7.35 6.88
N ARG A 44 -2.11 -7.24 8.17
CA ARG A 44 -1.16 -8.12 8.88
C ARG A 44 -1.60 -8.37 10.31
N PHE A 45 -1.14 -9.48 10.89
CA PHE A 45 -1.19 -9.65 12.32
C PHE A 45 -0.29 -8.64 13.04
N VAL A 46 -0.86 -7.96 14.04
CA VAL A 46 -0.13 -7.09 14.96
C VAL A 46 -0.15 -7.75 16.33
N PRO A 47 1.02 -8.07 16.90
CA PRO A 47 1.09 -8.56 18.26
C PRO A 47 0.59 -7.47 19.20
N GLY A 48 -0.31 -7.85 20.10
CA GLY A 48 -0.77 -6.98 21.16
C GLY A 48 0.36 -6.60 22.12
N GLY A 49 0.10 -5.65 23.00
CA GLY A 49 1.07 -5.20 23.99
C GLY A 49 0.38 -4.89 25.32
N GLN A 50 0.97 -5.36 26.42
CA GLN A 50 0.46 -5.05 27.76
C GLN A 50 0.61 -3.56 28.09
N LEU A 51 1.70 -2.93 27.66
CA LEU A 51 1.97 -1.50 27.89
C LEU A 51 0.99 -0.58 27.16
N SER A 52 0.51 -0.98 25.98
CA SER A 52 -0.44 -0.20 25.18
C SER A 52 -1.89 -0.63 25.42
N VAL A 53 -2.13 -1.64 26.27
CA VAL A 53 -3.44 -2.28 26.50
C VAL A 53 -4.13 -2.62 25.16
N ARG A 54 -3.33 -2.98 24.16
CA ARG A 54 -3.83 -3.25 22.81
C ARG A 54 -3.94 -4.77 22.62
N PRO A 55 -5.13 -5.30 22.29
CA PRO A 55 -5.27 -6.71 21.98
C PRO A 55 -4.49 -7.07 20.71
N ALA A 56 -4.01 -8.29 20.65
CA ALA A 56 -3.42 -8.84 19.43
C ALA A 56 -4.51 -9.09 18.39
N GLY A 57 -4.20 -8.92 17.11
CA GLY A 57 -5.16 -9.17 16.05
C GLY A 57 -4.70 -8.69 14.67
N HIS A 58 -5.55 -8.96 13.68
CA HIS A 58 -5.35 -8.52 12.30
C HIS A 58 -5.77 -7.06 12.15
N HIS A 59 -4.83 -6.22 11.71
CA HIS A 59 -5.07 -4.79 11.53
C HIS A 59 -4.44 -4.29 10.24
N TRP A 60 -5.02 -3.22 9.69
CA TRP A 60 -4.45 -2.49 8.57
C TRP A 60 -3.23 -1.68 9.04
N ASP A 61 -2.06 -2.01 8.51
CA ASP A 61 -0.81 -1.27 8.67
C ASP A 61 -0.68 -0.23 7.55
N CYS A 62 -1.01 1.01 7.91
CA CYS A 62 -0.90 2.21 7.07
C CYS A 62 0.30 3.09 7.48
N GLY A 63 1.38 2.50 8.02
CA GLY A 63 2.52 3.25 8.56
C GLY A 63 3.11 4.29 7.60
N ALA A 64 3.79 5.30 8.13
CA ALA A 64 4.27 6.46 7.36
C ALA A 64 5.17 6.11 6.16
N LEU A 65 5.93 5.01 6.27
CA LEU A 65 6.81 4.52 5.21
C LEU A 65 6.07 3.80 4.07
N ARG A 66 4.76 3.59 4.20
CA ARG A 66 3.96 3.00 3.12
C ARG A 66 3.81 3.98 1.95
N PRO A 67 3.96 3.48 0.71
CA PRO A 67 3.81 4.31 -0.48
C PRO A 67 2.36 4.75 -0.67
N GLY A 68 2.17 5.68 -1.60
CA GLY A 68 0.84 6.04 -2.07
C GLY A 68 0.19 4.90 -2.86
N CYS A 69 -1.13 4.97 -3.01
CA CYS A 69 -1.88 4.05 -3.87
C CYS A 69 -1.38 4.09 -5.32
N GLY A 70 -1.20 2.91 -5.91
CA GLY A 70 -0.69 2.77 -7.28
C GLY A 70 0.82 2.97 -7.43
N ILE A 71 1.54 3.31 -6.36
CA ILE A 71 3.00 3.37 -6.35
C ILE A 71 3.53 2.04 -5.81
N ALA A 72 4.27 1.31 -6.64
CA ALA A 72 4.94 0.11 -6.20
C ALA A 72 5.95 0.45 -5.10
N PRO A 73 5.99 -0.30 -3.97
CA PRO A 73 7.01 -0.10 -2.96
C PRO A 73 8.40 -0.28 -3.58
N ALA A 74 9.38 0.48 -3.11
CA ALA A 74 10.77 0.27 -3.49
C ALA A 74 11.12 -1.19 -3.20
N GLY A 75 11.60 -1.89 -4.23
CA GLY A 75 12.01 -3.29 -4.10
C GLY A 75 13.13 -3.44 -3.06
N PRO A 76 13.44 -4.67 -2.64
CA PRO A 76 14.59 -4.91 -1.78
C PRO A 76 15.84 -4.27 -2.40
N PRO A 77 16.74 -3.69 -1.57
CA PRO A 77 17.99 -3.18 -2.10
C PRO A 77 18.71 -4.29 -2.85
N PRO A 78 19.47 -3.97 -3.91
CA PRO A 78 20.28 -4.98 -4.59
C PRO A 78 21.16 -5.69 -3.55
N VAL A 79 21.05 -7.02 -3.50
CA VAL A 79 21.91 -7.84 -2.66
C VAL A 79 23.32 -7.67 -3.20
N MET A 80 24.13 -6.83 -2.55
CA MET A 80 25.55 -6.79 -2.84
C MET A 80 26.14 -8.11 -2.36
N PRO A 81 26.81 -8.89 -3.22
CA PRO A 81 27.48 -10.08 -2.78
C PRO A 81 28.62 -9.73 -1.80
N ASP A 82 28.64 -10.38 -0.63
CA ASP A 82 29.62 -10.18 0.46
C ASP A 82 31.08 -10.49 0.06
N TYR A 83 31.31 -10.98 -1.14
CA TYR A 83 32.61 -11.45 -1.64
C TYR A 83 33.27 -10.52 -2.65
N LEU A 84 32.93 -9.22 -2.67
CA LEU A 84 33.78 -8.23 -3.33
C LEU A 84 34.87 -7.77 -2.34
N PRO A 85 36.12 -8.27 -2.46
CA PRO A 85 37.21 -7.72 -1.67
C PRO A 85 37.45 -6.29 -2.17
N TYR A 86 37.59 -5.39 -1.21
CA TYR A 86 38.08 -4.01 -1.36
C TYR A 86 38.91 -3.82 -2.64
N LEU A 87 38.31 -3.23 -3.69
CA LEU A 87 39.11 -2.74 -4.81
C LEU A 87 39.85 -1.50 -4.29
N PRO A 88 41.18 -1.52 -4.17
CA PRO A 88 41.91 -0.33 -3.78
C PRO A 88 41.68 0.72 -4.88
N GLN A 89 41.07 1.83 -4.48
CA GLN A 89 40.92 3.03 -5.30
C GLN A 89 42.33 3.47 -5.74
N ARG A 90 42.76 3.08 -6.95
CA ARG A 90 43.98 3.62 -7.53
C ARG A 90 43.76 5.11 -7.73
N ARG A 91 44.33 5.93 -6.85
CA ARG A 91 44.44 7.38 -7.04
C ARG A 91 45.12 7.60 -8.39
N PHE A 92 44.36 8.08 -9.36
CA PHE A 92 44.92 8.75 -10.52
C PHE A 92 45.58 10.03 -10.00
N SER A 93 46.91 9.99 -9.84
CA SER A 93 47.70 11.21 -9.68
C SER A 93 47.78 11.88 -11.05
N ARG A 94 47.43 13.17 -11.09
CA ARG A 94 47.62 14.04 -12.25
C ARG A 94 49.09 14.17 -12.62
#